data_AF-A0A2H0DPG5-F1
#
_entry.id   AF-A0A2H0DPG5-F1
#
_cell.length_a   1.000
_cell.length_b   1.000
_cell.length_c   1.000
_cell.angle_alpha   90.00
_cell.angle_beta   90.00
_cell.angle_gamma   90.00
#
_symmetry.space_group_name_H-M   'P 1'
#
loop_
_entity.id
_entity.type
_entity.pdbx_description
1 polymer ?
#
loop_
_entity_poly.entity_id
_entity_poly.type
_entity_poly.pdbx_seq_one_letter_code
_entity_poly.pdbx_strand_id
1 'polypeptide(L)'
;MTRSLLLVAAFVSLAAPARAAGLESLSLTSAGAFEAAAGVQGVRTTLAASALRVSGRPYFGSLTGSQGGAALDLRFDRRAWSVVGIAKSGSVDLRVDHAATRITGFAGTAPVQIAFQWHPQRMAMRGTAMGSPLELIVDFDSAALRGHAAGAPVQVAYDKATGSISGSAKHLPVRLSYDRISGRLHGTIGGDRVEATLMNLEIGDFLQYFFLFLS
;
A
#
# COMPACT_ATOMS: atom_id res chain seq x y z
N MET A 1 24.30 59.09 20.43
CA MET A 1 22.90 59.20 19.98
C MET A 1 22.41 57.78 19.73
N THR A 2 22.00 56.92 20.68
CA THR A 2 21.06 57.00 21.83
C THR A 2 19.60 57.27 21.45
N ARG A 3 18.80 56.18 21.39
CA ARG A 3 17.35 55.96 21.66
C ARG A 3 16.86 54.81 20.76
N SER A 4 16.58 53.58 21.22
CA SER A 4 15.55 53.05 22.15
C SER A 4 14.12 52.99 21.61
N LEU A 5 13.63 51.73 21.51
CA LEU A 5 12.26 51.17 21.60
C LEU A 5 11.16 51.62 20.61
N LEU A 6 10.51 50.65 19.93
CA LEU A 6 9.30 50.02 20.47
C LEU A 6 8.95 48.69 19.76
N LEU A 7 8.47 47.74 20.57
CA LEU A 7 8.00 46.40 20.25
C LEU A 7 6.48 46.45 20.06
N VAL A 8 5.93 45.87 18.98
CA VAL A 8 4.52 45.47 18.93
C VAL A 8 4.42 44.12 18.23
N ALA A 9 4.18 43.09 19.03
CA ALA A 9 3.70 41.80 18.58
C ALA A 9 2.19 41.89 18.34
N ALA A 10 1.73 41.51 17.16
CA ALA A 10 0.31 41.29 16.89
C ALA A 10 0.09 39.80 16.60
N PHE A 11 -0.37 39.09 17.63
CA PHE A 11 -1.01 37.79 17.51
C PHE A 11 -2.35 37.98 16.78
N VAL A 12 -2.53 37.31 15.64
CA VAL A 12 -3.86 37.05 15.10
C VAL A 12 -4.12 35.55 15.21
N SER A 13 -4.84 35.20 16.28
CA SER A 13 -5.45 33.90 16.48
C SER A 13 -6.58 33.70 15.47
N LEU A 14 -6.42 32.75 14.54
CA LEU A 14 -7.57 32.21 13.81
C LEU A 14 -8.18 31.07 14.62
N ALA A 15 -9.43 31.28 15.03
CA ALA A 15 -10.25 30.36 15.78
C ALA A 15 -10.56 29.09 14.97
N ALA A 16 -10.39 27.94 15.62
CA ALA A 16 -10.87 26.66 15.14
C ALA A 16 -12.41 26.61 15.16
N PRO A 17 -13.08 25.98 14.17
CA PRO A 17 -14.51 25.71 14.28
C PRO A 17 -14.74 24.56 15.26
N ALA A 18 -15.24 24.90 16.44
CA ALA A 18 -15.90 23.96 17.34
C ALA A 18 -17.16 23.40 16.66
N ARG A 19 -17.20 22.08 16.44
CA ARG A 19 -18.44 21.36 16.18
C ARG A 19 -18.53 20.12 17.09
N ALA A 20 -19.46 20.27 18.03
CA ALA A 20 -20.32 19.25 18.61
C ALA A 20 -19.63 18.04 19.25
N ALA A 21 -19.31 18.20 20.53
CA ALA A 21 -19.54 17.16 21.52
C ALA A 21 -21.02 16.73 21.48
N GLY A 22 -21.29 15.42 21.47
CA GLY A 22 -22.66 14.93 21.61
C GLY A 22 -22.94 13.55 21.03
N LEU A 23 -22.12 12.53 21.31
CA LEU A 23 -22.51 11.11 21.16
C LEU A 23 -21.83 10.25 22.25
N GLU A 24 -21.80 10.74 23.48
CA GLU A 24 -21.48 9.92 24.67
C GLU A 24 -22.61 10.05 25.69
N SER A 25 -23.75 9.42 25.39
CA SER A 25 -24.79 9.03 26.35
C SER A 25 -25.96 8.37 25.60
N LEU A 26 -25.72 7.18 25.06
CA LEU A 26 -26.80 6.20 24.94
C LEU A 26 -26.49 5.10 25.94
N SER A 27 -27.14 5.29 27.09
CA SER A 27 -27.07 4.49 28.29
C SER A 27 -27.33 3.01 28.03
N LEU A 28 -26.57 2.18 28.75
CA LEU A 28 -26.83 0.78 29.05
C LEU A 28 -28.16 0.64 29.83
N THR A 29 -29.29 0.79 29.15
CA THR A 29 -30.64 0.58 29.73
C THR A 29 -31.64 0.06 28.68
N SER A 30 -31.21 -0.87 27.81
CA SER A 30 -32.13 -1.59 26.91
C SER A 30 -32.09 -3.12 27.07
N ALA A 31 -31.30 -3.65 28.00
CA ALA A 31 -31.29 -5.09 28.29
C ALA A 31 -32.57 -5.62 28.98
N GLY A 32 -33.42 -4.73 29.52
CA GLY A 32 -34.72 -5.08 30.12
C GLY A 32 -35.95 -4.87 29.22
N ALA A 33 -35.77 -4.28 28.03
CA ALA A 33 -36.89 -4.00 27.11
C ALA A 33 -37.11 -5.12 26.06
N PHE A 34 -36.29 -6.17 26.09
CA PHE A 34 -36.30 -7.25 25.09
C PHE A 34 -37.20 -8.44 25.44
N GLU A 35 -37.77 -8.49 26.65
CA GLU A 35 -38.60 -9.63 27.10
C GLU A 35 -40.12 -9.36 27.08
N ALA A 36 -40.55 -8.13 26.75
CA ALA A 36 -41.98 -7.79 26.63
C ALA A 36 -42.52 -7.81 25.17
N ALA A 37 -41.67 -8.12 24.19
CA ALA A 37 -42.03 -8.16 22.76
C ALA A 37 -41.87 -9.55 22.12
N ALA A 38 -41.87 -10.61 22.93
CA ALA A 38 -41.78 -12.01 22.46
C ALA A 38 -43.11 -12.56 21.88
N GLY A 39 -43.93 -11.69 21.30
CA GLY A 39 -45.25 -12.01 20.74
C GLY A 39 -45.38 -11.85 19.22
N VAL A 40 -44.27 -11.68 18.48
CA VAL A 40 -44.32 -11.59 17.01
C VAL A 40 -43.33 -12.59 16.41
N GLN A 41 -43.81 -13.81 16.18
CA GLN A 41 -43.19 -14.75 15.25
C GLN A 41 -43.20 -14.12 13.85
N GLY A 42 -42.04 -13.71 13.34
CA GLY A 42 -41.95 -13.22 11.96
C GLY A 42 -40.70 -12.45 11.57
N VAL A 43 -39.84 -12.03 12.51
CA VAL A 43 -38.65 -11.22 12.20
C VAL A 43 -37.42 -11.73 12.95
N ARG A 44 -37.07 -13.02 12.77
CA ARG A 44 -35.87 -13.62 13.37
C ARG A 44 -34.83 -14.11 12.37
N THR A 45 -34.90 -13.67 11.12
CA THR A 45 -34.02 -14.18 10.04
C THR A 45 -33.26 -13.10 9.27
N THR A 46 -33.09 -11.88 9.79
CA THR A 46 -32.35 -10.83 9.06
C THR A 46 -31.33 -10.00 9.84
N LEU A 47 -31.24 -10.11 11.17
CA LEU A 47 -30.29 -9.29 11.95
C LEU A 47 -29.00 -10.00 12.38
N ALA A 48 -28.91 -11.32 12.21
CA ALA A 48 -27.66 -12.07 12.43
C ALA A 48 -26.73 -12.09 11.20
N ALA A 49 -27.21 -11.63 10.03
CA ALA A 49 -26.45 -11.65 8.78
C ALA A 49 -25.66 -10.36 8.49
N SER A 50 -25.82 -9.30 9.30
CA SER A 50 -25.15 -8.01 9.09
C SER A 50 -23.99 -7.73 10.05
N ALA A 51 -23.64 -8.66 10.94
CA ALA A 51 -22.50 -8.50 11.86
C ALA A 51 -21.15 -8.98 11.29
N LEU A 52 -21.09 -9.36 10.01
CA LEU A 52 -19.86 -9.83 9.39
C LEU A 52 -19.54 -8.97 8.16
N ARG A 53 -18.31 -8.46 8.13
CA ARG A 53 -17.62 -7.73 7.03
C ARG A 53 -17.58 -6.20 7.15
N VAL A 54 -16.90 -5.72 8.19
CA VAL A 54 -15.92 -4.63 8.00
C VAL A 54 -14.57 -5.11 8.51
N SER A 55 -14.04 -6.18 7.92
CA SER A 55 -12.59 -6.40 7.95
C SER A 55 -12.03 -5.56 6.82
N GLY A 56 -11.73 -4.29 7.08
CA GLY A 56 -10.97 -3.47 6.14
C GLY A 56 -9.61 -4.11 5.82
N ARG A 57 -8.95 -3.66 4.74
CA ARG A 57 -7.58 -4.10 4.44
C ARG A 57 -6.70 -3.90 5.69
N PRO A 58 -5.89 -4.90 6.10
CA PRO A 58 -5.02 -4.75 7.25
C PRO A 58 -4.12 -3.52 7.10
N TYR A 59 -3.81 -2.83 8.20
CA TYR A 59 -2.95 -1.65 8.14
C TYR A 59 -1.48 -1.99 7.86
N PHE A 60 -1.06 -3.19 8.26
CA PHE A 60 0.31 -3.65 8.09
C PHE A 60 0.35 -4.83 7.13
N GLY A 61 1.37 -4.86 6.29
CA GLY A 61 1.70 -6.02 5.46
C GLY A 61 3.20 -6.26 5.43
N SER A 62 3.61 -7.46 5.06
CA SER A 62 5.02 -7.79 4.91
C SER A 62 5.29 -8.70 3.73
N LEU A 63 6.49 -8.59 3.19
CA LEU A 63 7.01 -9.46 2.15
C LEU A 63 8.38 -9.96 2.60
N THR A 64 8.48 -11.24 2.95
CA THR A 64 9.69 -11.84 3.53
C THR A 64 10.17 -13.03 2.70
N GLY A 65 11.48 -13.22 2.57
CA GLY A 65 12.07 -14.29 1.79
C GLY A 65 13.43 -13.93 1.18
N SER A 66 13.60 -14.26 -0.10
CA SER A 66 14.83 -14.00 -0.85
C SER A 66 14.60 -13.78 -2.35
N GLN A 67 15.53 -13.03 -2.96
CA GLN A 67 15.66 -12.86 -4.41
C GLN A 67 17.12 -13.01 -4.82
N GLY A 68 17.43 -13.94 -5.72
CA GLY A 68 18.80 -14.14 -6.20
C GLY A 68 19.81 -14.48 -5.09
N GLY A 69 19.33 -15.10 -3.99
CA GLY A 69 20.11 -15.38 -2.79
C GLY A 69 20.24 -14.20 -1.81
N ALA A 70 19.83 -12.99 -2.18
CA ALA A 70 19.76 -11.85 -1.27
C ALA A 70 18.51 -11.91 -0.40
N ALA A 71 18.63 -11.49 0.86
CA ALA A 71 17.50 -11.40 1.78
C ALA A 71 16.48 -10.35 1.31
N LEU A 72 15.21 -10.65 1.55
CA LEU A 72 14.08 -9.81 1.23
C LEU A 72 13.19 -9.74 2.46
N ASP A 73 13.03 -8.56 3.04
CA ASP A 73 12.17 -8.31 4.19
C ASP A 73 11.65 -6.89 4.07
N LEU A 74 10.44 -6.72 3.56
CA LEU A 74 9.78 -5.44 3.39
C LEU A 74 8.56 -5.38 4.29
N ARG A 75 8.39 -4.25 4.98
CA ARG A 75 7.24 -3.94 5.83
C ARG A 75 6.50 -2.75 5.27
N PHE A 76 5.20 -2.91 5.13
CA PHE A 76 4.28 -1.93 4.58
C PHE A 76 3.39 -1.42 5.72
N ASP A 77 3.43 -0.12 5.95
CA ASP A 77 2.55 0.56 6.90
C ASP A 77 1.62 1.49 6.11
N ARG A 78 0.35 1.11 6.01
CA ARG A 78 -0.70 1.86 5.31
C ARG A 78 -1.25 3.03 6.13
N ARG A 79 -0.92 3.14 7.43
CA ARG A 79 -1.25 4.31 8.27
C ARG A 79 -0.17 5.38 8.15
N ALA A 80 1.09 4.98 8.22
CA ALA A 80 2.23 5.86 8.06
C ALA A 80 2.56 6.14 6.58
N TRP A 81 1.94 5.39 5.66
CA TRP A 81 2.19 5.43 4.22
C TRP A 81 3.68 5.22 3.91
N SER A 82 4.26 4.17 4.49
CA SER A 82 5.69 3.87 4.37
C SER A 82 5.97 2.42 4.01
N VAL A 83 7.09 2.21 3.33
CA VAL A 83 7.65 0.88 3.05
C VAL A 83 9.09 0.87 3.52
N VAL A 84 9.42 0.00 4.46
CA VAL A 84 10.76 -0.06 5.07
C VAL A 84 11.28 -1.50 5.09
N GLY A 85 12.60 -1.67 5.06
CA GLY A 85 13.23 -2.99 5.25
C GLY A 85 14.44 -3.21 4.35
N ILE A 86 14.54 -4.38 3.74
CA ILE A 86 15.67 -4.82 2.91
C ILE A 86 15.13 -5.47 1.63
N ALA A 87 15.72 -5.08 0.51
CA ALA A 87 15.58 -5.75 -0.79
C ALA A 87 16.97 -6.07 -1.36
N LYS A 88 17.02 -6.66 -2.55
CA LYS A 88 18.28 -7.02 -3.23
C LYS A 88 19.24 -5.82 -3.37
N SER A 89 18.71 -4.62 -3.58
CA SER A 89 19.49 -3.37 -3.68
C SER A 89 20.01 -2.82 -2.35
N GLY A 90 19.67 -3.45 -1.21
CA GLY A 90 20.01 -2.99 0.14
C GLY A 90 18.79 -2.50 0.93
N SER A 91 19.02 -1.62 1.90
CA SER A 91 17.97 -1.05 2.75
C SER A 91 16.94 -0.26 1.94
N VAL A 92 15.66 -0.44 2.23
CA VAL A 92 14.55 0.30 1.64
C VAL A 92 13.93 1.17 2.72
N ASP A 93 13.72 2.45 2.40
CA ASP A 93 12.95 3.40 3.20
C ASP A 93 12.20 4.32 2.25
N LEU A 94 10.90 4.09 2.08
CA LEU A 94 10.02 4.84 1.20
C LEU A 94 8.88 5.46 2.00
N ARG A 95 8.51 6.68 1.61
CA ARG A 95 7.35 7.40 2.10
C ARG A 95 6.46 7.79 0.92
N VAL A 96 5.17 7.55 1.06
CA VAL A 96 4.13 7.91 0.10
C VAL A 96 3.36 9.12 0.63
N ASP A 97 3.43 10.22 -0.09
CA ASP A 97 2.65 11.42 0.15
C ASP A 97 1.50 11.48 -0.86
N HIS A 98 0.29 11.18 -0.40
CA HIS A 98 -0.92 11.24 -1.23
C HIS A 98 -1.34 12.66 -1.59
N ALA A 99 -1.03 13.65 -0.76
CA ALA A 99 -1.37 15.05 -1.03
C ALA A 99 -0.43 15.64 -2.08
N ALA A 100 0.87 15.37 -1.95
CA ALA A 100 1.88 15.77 -2.94
C ALA A 100 1.94 14.83 -4.15
N THR A 101 1.21 13.71 -4.13
CA THR A 101 1.19 12.67 -5.18
C THR A 101 2.59 12.13 -5.51
N ARG A 102 3.38 11.86 -4.48
CA ARG A 102 4.80 11.48 -4.60
C ARG A 102 5.20 10.31 -3.69
N ILE A 103 6.11 9.49 -4.18
CA ILE A 103 6.86 8.51 -3.40
C ILE A 103 8.30 8.99 -3.32
N THR A 104 8.83 9.16 -2.11
CA THR A 104 10.18 9.64 -1.86
C THR A 104 10.91 8.73 -0.90
N GLY A 105 12.24 8.65 -0.99
CA GLY A 105 13.06 7.94 -0.03
C GLY A 105 14.29 7.33 -0.68
N PHE A 106 14.67 6.13 -0.23
CA PHE A 106 15.88 5.42 -0.66
C PHE A 106 15.62 3.94 -0.88
N ALA A 107 16.33 3.37 -1.86
CA ALA A 107 16.50 1.93 -2.04
C ALA A 107 17.99 1.67 -2.25
N GLY A 108 18.63 1.05 -1.26
CA GLY A 108 20.08 1.04 -1.12
C GLY A 108 20.63 2.44 -0.85
N THR A 109 21.67 2.81 -1.60
CA THR A 109 22.26 4.16 -1.57
C THR A 109 21.60 5.13 -2.55
N ALA A 110 20.65 4.65 -3.36
CA ALA A 110 20.09 5.42 -4.45
C ALA A 110 18.74 6.04 -4.07
N PRO A 111 18.50 7.32 -4.42
CA PRO A 111 17.26 7.99 -4.11
C PRO A 111 16.11 7.44 -4.97
N VAL A 112 14.91 7.48 -4.39
CA VAL A 112 13.63 7.23 -5.05
C VAL A 112 12.82 8.52 -5.01
N GLN A 113 12.39 8.98 -6.17
CA GLN A 113 11.57 10.17 -6.35
C GLN A 113 10.60 9.90 -7.50
N ILE A 114 9.38 9.48 -7.16
CA ILE A 114 8.38 9.06 -8.14
C ILE A 114 7.14 9.92 -7.93
N ALA A 115 6.69 10.66 -8.95
CA ALA A 115 5.36 11.23 -8.97
C ALA A 115 4.35 10.15 -9.41
N PHE A 116 3.15 10.17 -8.85
CA PHE A 116 2.11 9.24 -9.23
C PHE A 116 0.76 9.90 -9.49
N GLN A 117 -0.06 9.29 -10.33
CA GLN A 117 -1.45 9.66 -10.53
C GLN A 117 -2.30 8.46 -10.15
N TRP A 118 -3.10 8.61 -9.10
CA TRP A 118 -3.93 7.54 -8.57
C TRP A 118 -5.34 7.60 -9.14
N HIS A 119 -5.86 6.45 -9.52
CA HIS A 119 -7.24 6.21 -9.91
C HIS A 119 -7.66 4.82 -9.36
N PRO A 120 -8.93 4.58 -9.04
CA PRO A 120 -9.37 3.29 -8.49
C PRO A 120 -8.95 2.07 -9.33
N GLN A 121 -8.95 2.19 -10.66
CA GLN A 121 -8.59 1.11 -11.60
C GLN A 121 -7.12 1.14 -12.02
N ARG A 122 -6.42 2.27 -11.86
CA ARG A 122 -5.07 2.43 -12.40
C ARG A 122 -4.21 3.40 -11.61
N MET A 123 -2.92 3.13 -11.57
CA MET A 123 -1.91 4.03 -11.02
C MET A 123 -0.79 4.24 -12.03
N ALA A 124 -0.60 5.48 -12.46
CA ALA A 124 0.56 5.86 -13.26
C ALA A 124 1.66 6.39 -12.34
N MET A 125 2.91 6.03 -12.60
CA MET A 125 4.09 6.39 -11.83
C MET A 125 5.18 6.88 -12.79
N ARG A 126 5.82 8.01 -12.48
CA ARG A 126 6.92 8.56 -13.27
C ARG A 126 7.94 9.26 -12.40
N GLY A 127 9.23 9.03 -12.65
CA GLY A 127 10.30 9.73 -11.96
C GLY A 127 11.61 8.94 -12.01
N THR A 128 12.29 8.87 -10.86
CA THR A 128 13.56 8.16 -10.71
C THR A 128 13.45 7.15 -9.59
N ALA A 129 13.89 5.93 -9.84
CA ALA A 129 14.01 4.88 -8.84
C ALA A 129 15.38 4.22 -8.97
N MET A 130 16.08 4.03 -7.85
CA MET A 130 17.42 3.42 -7.82
C MET A 130 18.40 4.08 -8.82
N GLY A 131 18.34 5.41 -8.92
CA GLY A 131 19.22 6.18 -9.81
C GLY A 131 18.86 6.11 -11.31
N SER A 132 17.77 5.44 -11.69
CA SER A 132 17.35 5.27 -13.09
C SER A 132 15.95 5.85 -13.36
N PRO A 133 15.67 6.35 -14.57
CA PRO A 133 14.32 6.76 -14.96
C PRO A 133 13.31 5.61 -14.83
N LEU A 134 12.14 5.92 -14.31
CA LEU A 134 11.03 4.99 -14.12
C LEU A 134 9.75 5.60 -14.70
N GLU A 135 9.03 4.82 -15.49
CA GLU A 135 7.68 5.12 -15.93
C GLU A 135 6.86 3.83 -15.90
N LEU A 136 5.85 3.73 -15.06
CA LEU A 136 5.07 2.50 -14.86
C LEU A 136 3.59 2.82 -14.78
N ILE A 137 2.77 1.92 -15.30
CA ILE A 137 1.31 1.93 -15.17
C ILE A 137 0.90 0.60 -14.57
N VAL A 138 0.31 0.66 -13.39
CA VAL A 138 -0.35 -0.47 -12.73
C VAL A 138 -1.84 -0.39 -13.06
N ASP A 139 -2.40 -1.47 -13.56
CA ASP A 139 -3.82 -1.64 -13.85
C ASP A 139 -4.38 -2.68 -12.86
N PHE A 140 -5.20 -2.22 -11.91
CA PHE A 140 -5.69 -3.05 -10.81
C PHE A 140 -6.80 -4.01 -11.25
N ASP A 141 -7.55 -3.65 -12.30
CA ASP A 141 -8.63 -4.48 -12.84
C ASP A 141 -8.04 -5.74 -13.50
N SER A 142 -7.11 -5.52 -14.44
CA SER A 142 -6.39 -6.60 -15.13
C SER A 142 -5.23 -7.20 -14.32
N ALA A 143 -4.91 -6.61 -13.17
CA ALA A 143 -3.75 -6.98 -12.35
C ALA A 143 -2.44 -7.04 -13.17
N ALA A 144 -2.20 -6.00 -13.96
CA ALA A 144 -1.07 -5.89 -14.85
C ALA A 144 -0.23 -4.65 -14.56
N LEU A 145 1.05 -4.72 -14.91
CA LEU A 145 2.02 -3.65 -14.84
C LEU A 145 2.66 -3.50 -16.22
N ARG A 146 2.78 -2.27 -16.72
CA ARG A 146 3.49 -1.98 -17.98
C ARG A 146 4.25 -0.66 -17.92
N GLY A 147 5.32 -0.52 -18.70
CA GLY A 147 6.06 0.73 -18.83
C GLY A 147 7.55 0.50 -19.09
N HIS A 148 8.40 1.35 -18.50
CA HIS A 148 9.85 1.34 -18.65
C HIS A 148 10.56 1.54 -17.30
N ALA A 149 11.67 0.85 -17.13
CA ALA A 149 12.60 1.06 -16.02
C ALA A 149 14.04 1.07 -16.57
N ALA A 150 14.81 2.11 -16.22
CA ALA A 150 16.15 2.33 -16.76
C ALA A 150 16.19 2.31 -18.31
N GLY A 151 15.14 2.83 -18.96
CA GLY A 151 15.01 2.86 -20.42
C GLY A 151 14.61 1.53 -21.08
N ALA A 152 14.48 0.43 -20.32
CA ALA A 152 14.08 -0.86 -20.86
C ALA A 152 12.61 -1.19 -20.51
N PRO A 153 11.87 -1.89 -21.39
CA PRO A 153 10.47 -2.18 -21.19
C PRO A 153 10.25 -3.13 -20.00
N VAL A 154 9.14 -2.92 -19.32
CA VAL A 154 8.62 -3.76 -18.25
C VAL A 154 7.16 -4.05 -18.59
N GLN A 155 6.78 -5.32 -18.57
CA GLN A 155 5.42 -5.78 -18.74
C GLN A 155 5.21 -7.05 -17.93
N VAL A 156 4.28 -7.02 -16.97
CA VAL A 156 3.99 -8.16 -16.09
C VAL A 156 2.48 -8.24 -15.91
N ALA A 157 1.91 -9.44 -15.96
CA ALA A 157 0.49 -9.66 -15.75
C ALA A 157 0.26 -10.80 -14.76
N TYR A 158 -0.68 -10.61 -13.85
CA TYR A 158 -1.15 -11.64 -12.93
C TYR A 158 -2.44 -12.28 -13.44
N ASP A 159 -2.37 -13.58 -13.71
CA ASP A 159 -3.54 -14.39 -14.02
C ASP A 159 -4.23 -14.82 -12.74
N LYS A 160 -5.45 -14.29 -12.55
CA LYS A 160 -6.24 -14.55 -11.36
C LYS A 160 -6.79 -15.99 -11.29
N ALA A 161 -6.88 -16.71 -12.40
CA ALA A 161 -7.38 -18.08 -12.42
C ALA A 161 -6.28 -19.08 -12.04
N THR A 162 -5.07 -18.89 -12.58
CA THR A 162 -3.96 -19.82 -12.38
C THR A 162 -3.04 -19.44 -11.21
N GLY A 163 -3.10 -18.18 -10.75
CA GLY A 163 -2.15 -17.66 -9.78
C GLY A 163 -0.77 -17.38 -10.36
N SER A 164 -0.61 -17.43 -11.70
CA SER A 164 0.66 -17.16 -12.36
C SER A 164 0.87 -15.66 -12.60
N ILE A 165 2.12 -15.21 -12.48
CA ILE A 165 2.57 -13.88 -12.87
C ILE A 165 3.59 -14.06 -13.98
N SER A 166 3.35 -13.47 -15.14
CA SER A 166 4.20 -13.67 -16.31
C SER A 166 4.47 -12.38 -17.07
N GLY A 167 5.57 -12.35 -17.80
CA GLY A 167 5.92 -11.25 -18.69
C GLY A 167 7.42 -11.06 -18.81
N SER A 168 7.87 -9.81 -18.88
CA SER A 168 9.27 -9.45 -18.97
C SER A 168 9.60 -8.16 -18.22
N ALA A 169 10.82 -8.06 -17.73
CA ALA A 169 11.38 -6.84 -17.17
C ALA A 169 12.82 -6.68 -17.67
N LYS A 170 13.14 -5.52 -18.24
CA LYS A 170 14.45 -5.26 -18.86
C LYS A 170 14.85 -6.32 -19.91
N HIS A 171 13.88 -6.75 -20.73
CA HIS A 171 14.01 -7.85 -21.71
C HIS A 171 14.25 -9.24 -21.13
N LEU A 172 14.28 -9.40 -19.80
CA LEU A 172 14.43 -10.69 -19.16
C LEU A 172 13.07 -11.24 -18.72
N PRO A 173 12.86 -12.56 -18.75
CA PRO A 173 11.57 -13.15 -18.42
C PRO A 173 11.23 -12.98 -16.94
N VAL A 174 9.94 -12.74 -16.68
CA VAL A 174 9.32 -12.82 -15.35
C VAL A 174 8.39 -14.03 -15.34
N ARG A 175 8.59 -14.95 -14.41
CA ARG A 175 7.76 -16.14 -14.22
C ARG A 175 7.63 -16.42 -12.73
N LEU A 176 6.53 -16.00 -12.13
CA LEU A 176 6.23 -16.26 -10.72
C LEU A 176 4.90 -17.00 -10.60
N SER A 177 4.75 -17.67 -9.47
CA SER A 177 3.53 -18.32 -9.03
C SER A 177 3.20 -17.80 -7.65
N TYR A 178 1.97 -17.32 -7.49
CA TYR A 178 1.44 -16.77 -6.26
C TYR A 178 0.27 -17.61 -5.75
N ASP A 179 0.49 -18.26 -4.61
CA ASP A 179 -0.55 -18.96 -3.86
C ASP A 179 -1.23 -17.96 -2.92
N ARG A 180 -2.51 -17.67 -3.17
CA ARG A 180 -3.30 -16.71 -2.37
C ARG A 180 -3.62 -17.21 -0.97
N ILE A 181 -3.63 -18.52 -0.75
CA ILE A 181 -3.99 -19.11 0.54
C ILE A 181 -2.79 -19.00 1.47
N SER A 182 -1.62 -19.42 1.00
CA SER A 182 -0.39 -19.36 1.81
C SER A 182 0.34 -18.01 1.73
N GLY A 183 0.02 -17.17 0.76
CA GLY A 183 0.77 -15.95 0.45
C GLY A 183 2.10 -16.21 -0.24
N ARG A 184 2.44 -17.47 -0.58
CA ARG A 184 3.73 -17.82 -1.15
C ARG A 184 3.87 -17.32 -2.59
N LEU A 185 4.93 -16.57 -2.84
CA LEU A 185 5.37 -16.09 -4.15
C LEU A 185 6.70 -16.76 -4.49
N HIS A 186 6.76 -17.50 -5.60
CA HIS A 186 7.98 -18.20 -6.00
C HIS A 186 8.17 -18.21 -7.51
N GLY A 187 9.42 -18.35 -7.97
CA GLY A 187 9.74 -18.45 -9.40
C GLY A 187 10.99 -17.65 -9.74
N THR A 188 10.98 -16.93 -10.86
CA THR A 188 12.12 -16.13 -11.32
C THR A 188 11.73 -14.73 -11.83
N ILE A 189 12.59 -13.76 -11.54
CA ILE A 189 12.61 -12.42 -12.15
C ILE A 189 13.99 -12.26 -12.78
N GLY A 190 14.04 -12.23 -14.11
CA GLY A 190 15.29 -12.03 -14.82
C GLY A 190 16.37 -13.09 -14.58
N GLY A 191 15.96 -14.31 -14.22
CA GLY A 191 16.86 -15.42 -13.86
C GLY A 191 17.12 -15.52 -12.36
N ASP A 192 16.89 -14.46 -11.59
CA ASP A 192 16.99 -14.52 -10.13
C ASP A 192 15.82 -15.32 -9.56
N ARG A 193 16.14 -16.36 -8.78
CA ARG A 193 15.12 -17.10 -8.04
C ARG A 193 14.49 -16.19 -6.98
N VAL A 194 13.16 -16.13 -6.98
CA VAL A 194 12.35 -15.49 -5.94
C VAL A 194 11.69 -16.58 -5.13
N GLU A 195 11.80 -16.48 -3.81
CA GLU A 195 11.07 -17.28 -2.83
C GLU A 195 10.66 -16.34 -1.71
N ALA A 196 9.39 -15.97 -1.64
CA ALA A 196 8.89 -14.99 -0.69
C ALA A 196 7.48 -15.35 -0.19
N THR A 197 7.08 -14.74 0.92
CA THR A 197 5.74 -14.84 1.50
C THR A 197 5.17 -13.44 1.67
N LEU A 198 3.99 -13.22 1.11
CA LEU A 198 3.20 -12.02 1.28
C LEU A 198 2.22 -12.25 2.43
N MET A 199 2.37 -11.50 3.51
CA MET A 199 1.42 -11.50 4.63
C MET A 199 0.65 -10.18 4.64
N ASN A 200 -0.68 -10.25 4.66
CA ASN A 200 -1.56 -9.07 4.66
C ASN A 200 -1.27 -8.07 3.51
N LEU A 201 -0.77 -8.60 2.40
CA LEU A 201 -0.52 -7.88 1.15
C LEU A 201 -1.31 -8.54 0.04
N GLU A 202 -1.84 -7.71 -0.85
CA GLU A 202 -2.44 -8.17 -2.10
C GLU A 202 -1.44 -8.05 -3.24
N ILE A 203 -1.74 -8.77 -4.33
CA ILE A 203 -0.89 -8.72 -5.52
C ILE A 203 -0.78 -7.31 -6.12
N GLY A 204 -1.82 -6.49 -5.98
CA GLY A 204 -1.79 -5.08 -6.41
C GLY A 204 -0.76 -4.25 -5.66
N ASP A 205 -0.59 -4.50 -4.34
CA ASP A 205 0.46 -3.84 -3.55
C ASP A 205 1.83 -4.29 -4.06
N PHE A 206 2.03 -5.58 -4.30
CA PHE A 206 3.28 -6.09 -4.87
C PHE A 206 3.62 -5.45 -6.23
N LEU A 207 2.66 -5.36 -7.15
CA LEU A 207 2.86 -4.78 -8.48
C LEU A 207 3.22 -3.28 -8.42
N GLN A 208 2.65 -2.53 -7.48
CA GLN A 208 2.98 -1.12 -7.27
C GLN A 208 4.45 -0.89 -6.91
N TYR A 209 5.03 -1.81 -6.13
CA TYR A 209 6.44 -1.72 -5.71
C TYR A 209 7.37 -2.66 -6.50
N PHE A 210 6.92 -3.16 -7.66
CA PHE A 210 7.68 -4.10 -8.48
C PHE A 210 9.05 -3.54 -8.92
N PHE A 211 9.20 -2.21 -9.00
CA PHE A 211 10.47 -1.57 -9.31
C PHE A 211 11.59 -1.92 -8.33
N LEU A 212 11.29 -2.27 -7.07
CA LEU A 212 12.28 -2.70 -6.07
C LEU A 212 12.95 -4.05 -6.41
N PHE A 213 12.37 -4.81 -7.34
CA PHE A 213 12.84 -6.14 -7.76
C PHE A 213 13.64 -6.09 -9.07
N LEU A 214 13.79 -4.91 -9.66
CA LEU A 214 14.40 -4.73 -10.99
C LEU A 214 15.92 -4.45 -10.94
N SER A 215 16.53 -4.50 -9.75
CA SER A 215 17.96 -4.23 -9.53
C SER A 215 18.85 -5.37 -10.00
#